data_AF-A0A7S2D461-F1
#
_entry.id   AF-A0A7S2D461-F1
#
_cell.length_a   1.000
_cell.length_b   1.000
_cell.length_c   1.000
_cell.angle_alpha   90.00
_cell.angle_beta   90.00
_cell.angle_gamma   90.00
#
_symmetry.space_group_name_H-M   'P 1'
#
loop_
_entity.id
_entity.type
_entity.pdbx_description
1 polymer ?
#
loop_
_entity_poly.entity_id
_entity_poly.type
_entity_poly.pdbx_seq_one_letter_code
_entity_poly.pdbx_strand_id
1 'polypeptide(L)'
;ASMNNVALVTVATQQQISASDTEYGALKTAYVYPVSVDNKARYCASHGCKLVVGGEASEASGRSSRWNKVAWLRREFKSHDWLVWMDLDALFLRPDKYLM
;
A
#
# COMPACT_ATOMS: atom_id res chain seq x y z
N ALA A 1 -10.73 -18.96 -18.26
CA ALA A 1 -9.59 -18.96 -17.32
C ALA A 1 -10.09 -18.39 -16.01
N SER A 2 -9.78 -19.03 -14.87
CA SER A 2 -9.97 -18.38 -13.57
C SER A 2 -9.12 -17.11 -13.59
N MET A 3 -9.69 -15.93 -13.32
CA MET A 3 -8.88 -14.75 -13.07
C MET A 3 -8.05 -15.02 -11.82
N ASN A 4 -6.73 -14.83 -11.89
CA ASN A 4 -5.85 -14.96 -10.73
C ASN A 4 -6.32 -13.96 -9.66
N ASN A 5 -6.44 -14.40 -8.42
CA ASN A 5 -6.81 -13.55 -7.31
C ASN A 5 -5.58 -12.76 -6.82
N VAL A 6 -5.47 -11.50 -7.22
CA VAL A 6 -4.29 -10.66 -6.93
C VAL A 6 -4.62 -9.58 -5.91
N ALA A 7 -3.75 -9.40 -4.90
CA ALA A 7 -3.78 -8.24 -4.03
C ALA A 7 -2.56 -7.33 -4.23
N LEU A 8 -2.83 -6.04 -4.46
CA LEU A 8 -1.86 -4.98 -4.37
C LEU A 8 -1.82 -4.48 -2.92
N VAL A 9 -0.67 -4.62 -2.26
CA VAL A 9 -0.47 -4.31 -0.85
C VAL A 9 0.42 -3.08 -0.72
N THR A 10 -0.04 -2.10 0.04
CA THR A 10 0.75 -0.93 0.44
C THR A 10 0.57 -0.69 1.93
N VAL A 11 1.54 -0.07 2.59
CA VAL A 11 1.37 0.40 3.97
C VAL A 11 1.51 1.90 3.96
N ALA A 12 0.57 2.54 4.64
CA ALA A 12 0.62 3.94 4.90
C ALA A 12 -0.01 4.22 6.26
N THR A 13 0.80 4.78 7.16
CA THR A 13 0.30 5.24 8.45
C THR A 13 -0.36 6.59 8.20
N GLN A 14 -1.68 6.65 8.35
CA GLN A 14 -2.40 7.92 8.34
C GLN A 14 -2.09 8.65 9.65
N GLN A 15 -0.93 9.30 9.71
CA GLN A 15 -0.63 10.20 10.82
C GLN A 15 -1.30 11.54 10.56
N GLN A 16 -2.03 12.03 11.56
CA GLN A 16 -2.45 13.42 11.57
C GLN A 16 -1.20 14.28 11.76
N ILE A 17 -0.86 15.04 10.73
CA ILE A 17 0.30 15.90 10.78
C ILE A 17 -0.04 17.16 11.58
N SER A 18 0.76 17.44 12.60
CA SER A 18 0.72 18.71 13.30
C SER A 18 1.49 19.77 12.52
N ALA A 19 1.09 21.05 12.61
CA ALA A 19 1.84 22.14 11.98
C ALA A 19 3.31 22.27 12.49
N SER A 20 3.64 21.57 13.58
CA SER A 20 4.98 21.49 14.17
C SER A 20 5.78 20.25 13.77
N ASP A 21 5.24 19.36 12.94
CA ASP A 21 5.95 18.15 12.54
C ASP A 21 7.10 18.48 11.60
N THR A 22 8.33 18.24 12.06
CA THR A 22 9.57 18.47 11.30
C THR A 22 10.16 17.18 10.74
N GLU A 23 9.56 16.02 11.05
CA GLU A 23 10.03 14.73 10.55
C GLU A 23 9.67 14.58 9.06
N TYR A 24 10.69 14.63 8.20
CA TYR A 24 10.56 14.50 6.74
C TYR A 24 9.71 13.30 6.30
N GLY A 25 9.80 12.18 7.03
CA GLY A 25 9.03 10.97 6.75
C GLY A 25 7.52 11.15 6.90
N ALA A 26 7.07 11.84 7.95
CA ALA A 26 5.66 12.08 8.22
C ALA A 26 5.07 13.01 7.14
N LEU A 27 5.69 14.17 6.91
CA LEU A 27 5.27 15.16 5.91
C LEU A 27 5.15 14.56 4.50
N LYS A 28 6.16 13.79 4.07
CA LYS A 28 6.13 13.08 2.79
C LYS A 28 4.95 12.12 2.71
N THR A 29 4.70 11.37 3.79
CA THR A 29 3.63 10.37 3.84
C THR A 29 2.27 11.03 3.66
N ALA A 30 1.95 12.09 4.41
CA ALA A 30 0.63 12.73 4.26
C ALA A 30 0.45 13.44 2.92
N TYR A 31 1.52 14.04 2.36
CA TYR A 31 1.44 14.67 1.05
C TYR A 31 1.11 13.67 -0.05
N VAL A 32 1.72 12.48 -0.02
CA VAL A 32 1.57 11.47 -1.07
C VAL A 32 0.38 10.54 -0.83
N TYR A 33 -0.04 10.32 0.42
CA TYR A 33 -1.09 9.38 0.81
C TYR A 33 -2.36 9.45 -0.07
N PRO A 34 -3.07 10.59 -0.15
CA PRO A 34 -4.37 10.64 -0.82
C PRO A 34 -4.23 10.36 -2.31
N VAL A 35 -3.24 10.98 -2.96
CA VAL A 35 -3.00 10.82 -4.41
C VAL A 35 -2.61 9.38 -4.73
N SER A 36 -1.77 8.76 -3.90
CA SER A 36 -1.26 7.42 -4.13
C SER A 36 -2.29 6.32 -3.90
N VAL A 37 -3.05 6.40 -2.81
CA VAL A 37 -4.11 5.43 -2.52
C VAL A 37 -5.19 5.50 -3.59
N ASP A 38 -5.62 6.69 -4.00
CA ASP A 38 -6.60 6.86 -5.08
C ASP A 38 -6.07 6.36 -6.44
N ASN A 39 -4.81 6.64 -6.77
CA ASN A 39 -4.17 6.12 -7.98
C ASN A 39 -4.17 4.58 -8.02
N LYS A 40 -3.78 3.93 -6.91
CA LYS A 40 -3.78 2.47 -6.78
C LYS A 40 -5.20 1.88 -6.80
N ALA A 41 -6.16 2.56 -6.17
CA ALA A 41 -7.56 2.12 -6.12
C ALA A 41 -8.18 2.09 -7.52
N ARG A 42 -7.97 3.14 -8.32
CA ARG A 42 -8.43 3.22 -9.71
C ARG A 42 -7.80 2.14 -10.59
N TYR A 43 -6.50 1.90 -10.43
CA TYR A 43 -5.81 0.81 -11.13
C TYR A 43 -6.45 -0.55 -10.77
N CYS A 44 -6.59 -0.85 -9.48
CA CYS A 44 -7.13 -2.15 -9.07
C CYS A 44 -8.60 -2.36 -9.48
N ALA A 45 -9.43 -1.31 -9.43
CA ALA A 45 -10.80 -1.37 -9.92
C ALA A 45 -10.86 -1.70 -11.43
N SER A 46 -9.90 -1.22 -12.22
CA SER A 46 -9.86 -1.43 -13.68
C SER A 46 -9.36 -2.82 -14.09
N HIS A 47 -8.58 -3.46 -13.22
CA HIS A 47 -7.87 -4.71 -13.51
C HIS A 47 -8.30 -5.90 -12.64
N GLY A 48 -9.30 -5.70 -11.77
CA GLY A 48 -9.84 -6.77 -10.92
C GLY A 48 -8.91 -7.22 -9.79
N CYS A 49 -7.91 -6.41 -9.39
CA CYS A 49 -7.13 -6.68 -8.17
C CYS A 49 -7.78 -6.09 -6.91
N LYS A 50 -7.46 -6.66 -5.75
CA LYS A 50 -7.80 -6.10 -4.44
C LYS A 50 -6.72 -5.10 -4.04
N LEU A 51 -7.09 -3.90 -3.61
CA LEU A 51 -6.18 -2.98 -2.92
C LEU A 51 -6.24 -3.24 -1.41
N VAL A 52 -5.08 -3.47 -0.79
CA VAL A 52 -4.91 -3.56 0.67
C VAL A 52 -4.04 -2.40 1.12
N VAL A 53 -4.65 -1.48 1.89
CA VAL A 53 -3.93 -0.35 2.51
C VAL A 53 -3.76 -0.66 4.00
N GLY A 54 -2.53 -1.03 4.37
CA GLY A 54 -2.16 -1.33 5.73
C GLY A 54 -1.71 -0.11 6.53
N GLY A 55 -1.75 -0.20 7.85
CA GLY A 55 -1.17 0.76 8.79
C GLY A 55 -0.09 0.13 9.68
N GLU A 56 0.08 0.64 10.88
CA GLU A 56 0.95 0.03 11.89
C GLU A 56 0.55 -1.42 12.18
N ALA A 57 1.54 -2.30 12.32
CA ALA A 57 1.36 -3.70 12.61
C ALA A 57 2.03 -4.07 13.95
N SER A 58 1.25 -4.62 14.89
CA SER A 58 1.75 -4.99 16.21
C SER A 58 2.83 -6.08 16.14
N GLU A 59 2.78 -6.96 15.14
CA GLU A 59 3.80 -7.99 14.87
C GLU A 59 5.15 -7.38 14.46
N ALA A 60 5.17 -6.13 14.02
CA ALA A 60 6.36 -5.36 13.70
C ALA A 60 6.72 -4.34 14.79
N SER A 61 6.05 -4.39 15.95
CA SER A 61 6.34 -3.50 17.08
C SER A 61 7.81 -3.58 17.50
N GLY A 62 8.42 -2.44 17.79
CA GLY A 62 9.84 -2.32 18.12
C GLY A 62 10.79 -2.45 16.93
N ARG A 63 10.30 -2.63 15.71
CA ARG A 63 11.09 -2.56 14.47
C ARG A 63 10.87 -1.23 13.75
N SER A 64 11.72 -0.94 12.78
CA SER A 64 11.48 0.18 11.83
C SER A 64 10.14 -0.01 11.13
N SER A 65 9.43 1.08 10.86
CA SER A 65 8.18 1.13 10.07
C SER A 65 8.24 0.38 8.73
N ARG A 66 9.44 0.22 8.16
CA ARG A 66 9.69 -0.61 6.96
C ARG A 66 9.33 -2.09 7.14
N TRP A 67 9.19 -2.58 8.37
CA TRP A 67 8.79 -3.96 8.66
C TRP A 67 7.28 -4.19 8.61
N ASN A 68 6.47 -3.12 8.65
CA ASN A 68 5.02 -3.23 8.53
C ASN A 68 4.62 -3.95 7.21
N LYS A 69 5.39 -3.78 6.14
CA LYS A 69 5.19 -4.50 4.86
C LYS A 69 5.19 -6.02 5.01
N VAL A 70 6.09 -6.55 5.84
CA VAL A 70 6.22 -8.01 6.05
C VAL A 70 5.01 -8.54 6.81
N ALA A 71 4.55 -7.80 7.82
CA ALA A 71 3.35 -8.16 8.57
C ALA A 71 2.10 -8.17 7.67
N TRP A 72 1.91 -7.14 6.84
CA TRP A 72 0.78 -7.05 5.93
C TRP A 72 0.80 -8.10 4.82
N LEU A 73 1.96 -8.35 4.21
CA LEU A 73 2.10 -9.45 3.24
C LEU A 73 1.73 -10.81 3.89
N ARG A 74 2.16 -11.05 5.12
CA ARG A 74 1.83 -12.29 5.85
C ARG A 74 0.32 -12.44 6.11
N ARG A 75 -0.41 -11.34 6.39
CA ARG A 75 -1.86 -11.36 6.62
C ARG A 75 -2.64 -11.76 5.37
N GLU A 76 -2.18 -11.32 4.19
CA GLU A 76 -2.87 -11.58 2.93
C GLU A 76 -2.38 -12.86 2.22
N PHE A 77 -1.28 -13.48 2.68
CA PHE A 77 -0.56 -14.59 2.03
C PHE A 77 -1.42 -15.81 1.69
N LYS A 78 -2.43 -16.12 2.52
CA LYS A 78 -3.27 -17.32 2.35
C LYS A 78 -4.52 -17.07 1.51
N SER A 79 -4.81 -15.82 1.18
CA SER A 79 -6.10 -15.42 0.58
C SER A 79 -6.00 -15.03 -0.88
N HIS A 80 -4.80 -15.01 -1.47
CA HIS A 80 -4.54 -14.53 -2.83
C HIS A 80 -3.51 -15.42 -3.51
N ASP A 81 -3.61 -15.56 -4.83
CA ASP A 81 -2.65 -16.29 -5.66
C ASP A 81 -1.35 -15.48 -5.81
N TRP A 82 -1.48 -14.16 -5.86
CA TRP A 82 -0.36 -13.22 -5.97
C TRP A 82 -0.52 -12.05 -5.02
N LEU A 83 0.59 -11.68 -4.38
CA LEU A 83 0.73 -10.44 -3.62
C LEU A 83 1.76 -9.55 -4.29
N VAL A 84 1.37 -8.32 -4.60
CA VAL A 84 2.28 -7.30 -5.13
C VAL A 84 2.45 -6.22 -4.08
N TRP A 85 3.65 -6.11 -3.53
CA TRP A 85 4.00 -4.97 -2.68
C TRP A 85 4.26 -3.73 -3.55
N MET A 86 3.68 -2.59 -3.15
CA MET A 86 3.96 -1.31 -3.79
C MET A 86 4.09 -0.22 -2.73
N ASP A 87 5.24 0.45 -2.71
CA ASP A 87 5.49 1.56 -1.78
C ASP A 87 4.48 2.69 -2.00
N LEU A 88 4.26 3.47 -0.94
CA LEU A 88 3.31 4.59 -0.97
C LEU A 88 3.71 5.64 -2.02
N ASP A 89 4.99 5.83 -2.29
CA ASP A 89 5.51 6.80 -3.26
C ASP A 89 5.70 6.23 -4.68
N ALA A 90 5.27 5.00 -4.93
CA ALA A 90 5.16 4.45 -6.27
C ALA A 90 3.75 4.69 -6.85
N LEU A 91 3.65 5.06 -8.13
CA LEU A 91 2.40 5.36 -8.81
C LEU A 91 2.29 4.63 -10.15
N PHE A 92 1.06 4.28 -10.54
CA PHE A 92 0.74 3.86 -11.89
C PHE A 92 0.57 5.07 -12.80
N LEU A 93 1.43 5.20 -13.80
CA LEU A 93 1.35 6.26 -14.81
C LEU A 93 0.62 5.83 -16.08
N ARG A 94 0.48 4.52 -16.29
CA ARG A 94 -0.20 3.89 -17.43
C ARG A 94 -1.27 2.93 -16.91
N PRO A 95 -2.39 3.44 -16.36
CA PRO A 95 -3.41 2.60 -15.74
C PRO A 95 -4.16 1.73 -16.76
N ASP A 96 -4.00 1.98 -18.06
CA ASP A 96 -4.52 1.16 -19.15
C ASP A 96 -3.77 -0.17 -19.33
N LYS A 97 -2.55 -0.29 -18.80
CA LYS A 97 -1.71 -1.47 -18.99
C LYS A 97 -1.82 -2.40 -17.79
N TYR A 98 -2.24 -3.63 -18.07
CA TYR A 98 -2.25 -4.68 -17.06
C TYR A 98 -0.82 -5.18 -16.84
N LEU A 99 -0.36 -5.10 -15.59
CA LEU A 99 0.98 -5.52 -15.16
C LEU A 99 1.04 -6.98 -14.70
N MET A 100 -0.11 -7.59 -14.40
CA MET A 100 -0.21 -8.85 -13.63
C MET A 100 -0.87 -9.96 -14.43
#